data_AF-A0A831NW70-F1
#
_entry.id   AF-A0A831NW70-F1
#
_cell.length_a   1.000
_cell.length_b   1.000
_cell.length_c   1.000
_cell.angle_alpha   90.00
_cell.angle_beta   90.00
_cell.angle_gamma   90.00
#
_symmetry.space_group_name_H-M   'P 1'
#
loop_
_entity.id
_entity.type
_entity.pdbx_description
1 polymer ?
#
loop_
_entity_poly.entity_id
_entity_poly.type
_entity_poly.pdbx_seq_one_letter_code
_entity_poly.pdbx_strand_id
1 'polypeptide(L)'
;MPFTYIVEGLAPYFNEFSNRLLSELSLRGTQLTGMSRSDKRIDMSTERMGEKGRLTIYVEGNDIKIVYTVERELKEVKEGAVGAITGGALGGIIGGLLRGDSEAIADTIAGAVAGGALGAYHGYERSVEEMTEFAQMLAEVVRDTENYIRMKVEEQQRLELERLEQLKRELEDVEWELSNIEADLLALKEETEILASEGKDVSAVKKRLKVVEKLCSDAKKAIASKNPKEAKAKAMAARKILDRARDILWQL
;
A
#
# COMPACT_ATOMS: atom_id res chain seq x y z
N MET A 1 -28.20 20.55 -5.45
CA MET A 1 -27.97 19.22 -4.84
C MET A 1 -26.48 19.09 -4.53
N PRO A 2 -26.07 18.32 -3.50
CA PRO A 2 -24.65 18.06 -3.26
C PRO A 2 -24.10 17.08 -4.33
N PHE A 3 -22.91 17.37 -4.84
CA PHE A 3 -22.12 16.45 -5.67
C PHE A 3 -21.33 15.52 -4.75
N THR A 4 -21.36 14.21 -5.01
CA THR A 4 -20.64 13.22 -4.21
C THR A 4 -19.82 12.30 -5.11
N TYR A 5 -18.56 12.08 -4.75
CA TYR A 5 -17.65 11.13 -5.39
C TYR A 5 -17.09 10.16 -4.33
N ILE A 6 -17.01 8.87 -4.67
CA ILE A 6 -16.46 7.83 -3.80
C ILE A 6 -15.23 7.23 -4.46
N VAL A 7 -14.12 7.23 -3.74
CA VAL A 7 -12.86 6.62 -4.16
C VAL A 7 -12.67 5.32 -3.38
N GLU A 8 -12.80 4.20 -4.08
CA GLU A 8 -12.87 2.88 -3.45
C GLU A 8 -11.49 2.35 -3.00
N GLY A 9 -11.40 1.88 -1.77
CA GLY A 9 -10.26 1.13 -1.25
C GLY A 9 -8.97 1.94 -1.02
N LEU A 10 -9.03 3.27 -1.10
CA LEU A 10 -7.85 4.15 -0.92
C LEU A 10 -7.79 4.83 0.45
N ALA A 11 -8.64 4.48 1.41
CA ALA A 11 -8.60 5.04 2.77
C ALA A 11 -7.19 5.01 3.44
N PRO A 12 -6.37 3.95 3.31
CA PRO A 12 -5.00 3.94 3.86
C PRO A 12 -4.10 5.05 3.29
N TYR A 13 -4.43 5.57 2.12
CA TYR A 13 -3.69 6.61 1.41
C TYR A 13 -4.36 7.99 1.54
N PHE A 14 -5.31 8.18 2.47
CA PHE A 14 -6.11 9.40 2.62
C PHE A 14 -5.27 10.69 2.66
N ASN A 15 -4.19 10.71 3.44
CA ASN A 15 -3.34 11.90 3.55
C ASN A 15 -2.63 12.22 2.22
N GLU A 16 -2.12 11.20 1.52
CA GLU A 16 -1.46 11.40 0.23
C GLU A 16 -2.47 11.84 -0.85
N PHE A 17 -3.58 11.11 -0.93
CA PHE A 17 -4.69 11.39 -1.84
C PHE A 17 -5.21 12.82 -1.65
N SER A 18 -5.55 13.20 -0.42
CA SER A 18 -6.12 14.53 -0.15
C SER A 18 -5.14 15.65 -0.39
N ASN A 19 -3.86 15.50 -0.03
CA ASN A 19 -2.84 16.52 -0.34
C ASN A 19 -2.66 16.71 -1.85
N ARG A 20 -2.65 15.62 -2.62
CA ARG A 20 -2.55 15.68 -4.08
C ARG A 20 -3.78 16.35 -4.70
N LEU A 21 -4.98 15.92 -4.31
CA LEU A 21 -6.24 16.49 -4.75
C LEU A 21 -6.28 18.01 -4.50
N LEU A 22 -5.94 18.46 -3.29
CA LEU A 22 -5.93 19.88 -2.95
C LEU A 22 -4.89 20.69 -3.73
N SER A 23 -3.73 20.09 -3.99
CA SER A 23 -2.69 20.70 -4.83
C SER A 23 -3.19 20.88 -6.26
N GLU A 24 -3.79 19.85 -6.85
CA GLU A 24 -4.34 19.90 -8.21
C GLU A 24 -5.52 20.88 -8.34
N LEU A 25 -6.41 20.93 -7.36
CA LEU A 25 -7.49 21.93 -7.32
C LEU A 25 -6.94 23.36 -7.31
N SER A 26 -5.90 23.59 -6.50
CA SER A 26 -5.22 24.89 -6.42
C SER A 26 -4.53 25.26 -7.73
N LEU A 27 -3.85 24.30 -8.38
CA LEU A 27 -3.21 24.49 -9.68
C LEU A 27 -4.21 24.81 -10.79
N ARG A 28 -5.43 24.26 -10.71
CA ARG A 28 -6.55 24.55 -11.63
C ARG A 28 -7.32 25.84 -11.28
N GLY A 29 -6.76 26.68 -10.42
CA GLY A 29 -7.27 28.01 -10.10
C GLY A 29 -8.41 28.03 -9.08
N THR A 30 -8.57 26.96 -8.29
CA THR A 30 -9.53 26.94 -7.18
C THR A 30 -8.92 27.60 -5.95
N GLN A 31 -9.59 28.60 -5.39
CA GLN A 31 -9.21 29.16 -4.11
C GLN A 31 -9.77 28.28 -3.00
N LEU A 32 -8.90 27.81 -2.10
CA LEU A 32 -9.26 26.98 -0.94
C LEU A 32 -9.11 27.82 0.33
N THR A 33 -10.20 28.01 1.08
CA THR A 33 -10.22 28.83 2.29
C THR A 33 -10.92 28.14 3.46
N GLY A 34 -10.73 28.63 4.69
CA GLY A 34 -11.41 28.09 5.87
C GLY A 34 -11.12 26.62 6.16
N MET A 35 -9.91 26.15 5.80
CA MET A 35 -9.56 24.73 5.89
C MET A 35 -9.48 24.25 7.34
N SER A 36 -10.23 23.19 7.65
CA SER A 36 -10.12 22.40 8.86
C SER A 36 -9.68 20.99 8.49
N ARG A 37 -8.66 20.45 9.16
CA ARG A 37 -8.07 19.16 8.82
C ARG A 37 -7.89 18.30 10.07
N SER A 38 -8.27 17.03 9.95
CA SER A 38 -7.96 15.93 10.86
C SER A 38 -7.42 14.74 10.07
N ASP A 39 -6.99 13.68 10.76
CA ASP A 39 -6.39 12.48 10.16
C ASP A 39 -7.29 11.74 9.15
N LYS A 40 -8.61 11.97 9.23
CA LYS A 40 -9.60 11.25 8.41
C LYS A 40 -10.64 12.17 7.77
N ARG A 41 -10.49 13.49 7.91
CA ARG A 41 -11.46 14.45 7.40
C ARG A 41 -10.82 15.80 7.10
N ILE A 42 -11.24 16.41 6.00
CA ILE A 42 -10.89 17.77 5.64
C ILE A 42 -12.17 18.48 5.21
N ASP A 43 -12.42 19.65 5.80
CA ASP A 43 -13.51 20.55 5.42
C ASP A 43 -12.91 21.87 4.95
N MET A 44 -13.45 22.46 3.89
CA MET A 44 -13.02 23.76 3.38
C MET A 44 -14.10 24.45 2.55
N SER A 45 -13.92 25.74 2.33
CA SER A 45 -14.63 26.50 1.31
C SER A 45 -13.81 26.59 0.02
N THR A 46 -14.49 26.55 -1.11
CA THR A 46 -13.90 26.60 -2.44
C THR A 46 -14.50 27.75 -3.23
N GLU A 47 -13.67 28.52 -3.94
CA GLU A 47 -14.13 29.54 -4.88
C GLU A 47 -13.40 29.40 -6.22
N ARG A 48 -14.14 29.34 -7.32
CA ARG A 48 -13.59 29.30 -8.68
C ARG A 48 -14.53 29.98 -9.65
N MET A 49 -14.01 30.93 -10.43
CA MET A 49 -14.77 31.63 -11.48
C MET A 49 -16.12 32.21 -11.00
N GLY A 50 -16.18 32.67 -9.74
CA GLY A 50 -17.39 33.22 -9.12
C GLY A 50 -18.35 32.17 -8.52
N GLU A 51 -18.10 30.87 -8.73
CA GLU A 51 -18.80 29.79 -8.02
C GLU A 51 -18.16 29.58 -6.65
N LYS A 52 -18.95 29.74 -5.58
CA LYS A 52 -18.57 29.44 -4.20
C LYS A 52 -19.24 28.18 -3.73
N GLY A 53 -18.54 27.41 -2.90
CA GLY A 53 -19.09 26.19 -2.31
C GLY A 53 -18.28 25.68 -1.12
N ARG A 54 -18.76 24.59 -0.54
CA ARG A 54 -18.11 23.85 0.53
C ARG A 54 -17.73 22.46 0.06
N LEU A 55 -16.48 22.09 0.32
CA LEU A 55 -15.91 20.78 0.00
C LEU A 55 -15.54 20.05 1.30
N THR A 56 -16.01 18.81 1.41
CA THR A 56 -15.70 17.91 2.52
C THR A 56 -15.12 16.62 1.95
N ILE A 57 -13.96 16.19 2.46
CA ILE A 57 -13.27 14.96 2.08
C ILE A 57 -13.10 14.13 3.35
N TYR A 58 -13.53 12.88 3.39
CA TYR A 58 -13.42 12.06 4.60
C TYR A 58 -13.31 10.56 4.31
N VAL A 59 -12.77 9.82 5.27
CA VAL A 59 -12.72 8.35 5.21
C VAL A 59 -14.03 7.77 5.71
N GLU A 60 -14.62 6.84 4.94
CA GLU A 60 -15.73 6.00 5.38
C GLU A 60 -15.42 4.54 5.05
N GLY A 61 -15.29 3.69 6.08
CA GLY A 61 -14.85 2.31 5.89
C GLY A 61 -13.45 2.25 5.28
N ASN A 62 -13.35 1.63 4.09
CA ASN A 62 -12.11 1.54 3.32
C ASN A 62 -12.00 2.59 2.19
N ASP A 63 -12.97 3.49 2.10
CA ASP A 63 -13.14 4.40 0.97
C ASP A 63 -12.90 5.86 1.39
N ILE A 64 -12.63 6.71 0.41
CA ILE A 64 -12.60 8.15 0.59
C ILE A 64 -13.84 8.74 -0.07
N LYS A 65 -14.65 9.46 0.71
CA LYS A 65 -15.82 10.19 0.23
C LYS A 65 -15.54 11.66 0.08
N ILE A 66 -15.94 12.23 -1.05
CA ILE A 66 -15.79 13.64 -1.37
C ILE A 66 -17.18 14.20 -1.65
N VAL A 67 -17.55 15.26 -0.92
CA VAL A 67 -18.86 15.90 -1.01
C VAL A 67 -18.66 17.39 -1.27
N TYR A 68 -19.25 17.89 -2.35
CA TYR A 68 -19.24 19.29 -2.72
C TYR A 68 -20.65 19.88 -2.73
N THR A 69 -20.83 21.06 -2.14
CA THR A 69 -22.12 21.76 -2.09
C THR A 69 -21.94 23.22 -2.47
N VAL A 70 -22.69 23.68 -3.47
CA VAL A 70 -22.66 25.07 -3.97
C VAL A 70 -23.36 26.02 -2.99
N GLU A 71 -22.74 27.16 -2.71
CA GLU A 71 -23.32 28.27 -1.95
C GLU A 71 -24.07 29.21 -2.93
N ARG A 72 -25.41 29.22 -2.89
CA ARG A 72 -26.22 30.12 -3.74
C ARG A 72 -26.38 31.47 -3.03
N GLU A 73 -25.86 32.56 -3.61
CA GLU A 73 -26.17 33.93 -3.18
C GLU A 73 -27.61 34.30 -3.57
N LEU A 74 -28.43 34.75 -2.61
CA LEU A 74 -29.74 35.35 -2.85
C LEU A 74 -29.57 36.71 -3.55
N LYS A 75 -29.38 36.73 -4.87
CA LYS A 75 -29.48 37.96 -5.65
C LYS A 75 -30.89 38.11 -6.22
N GLU A 76 -31.61 39.08 -5.67
CA GLU A 76 -32.82 39.75 -6.17
C GLU A 76 -33.66 39.01 -7.21
N VAL A 77 -34.67 38.25 -6.72
CA VAL A 77 -35.80 37.85 -7.55
C VAL A 77 -36.67 39.09 -7.78
N LYS A 78 -36.46 39.79 -8.90
CA LYS A 78 -37.50 40.65 -9.46
C LYS A 78 -38.65 39.76 -9.92
N GLU A 79 -39.78 39.96 -9.25
CA GLU A 79 -41.17 39.58 -9.60
C GLU A 79 -41.35 38.33 -10.46
N GLY A 80 -41.85 37.25 -9.84
CA GLY A 80 -42.59 36.22 -10.58
C GLY A 80 -42.12 34.77 -10.46
N ALA A 81 -41.65 34.32 -9.31
CA ALA A 81 -41.66 32.90 -8.92
C ALA A 81 -41.42 32.77 -7.41
N VAL A 82 -42.50 32.82 -6.63
CA VAL A 82 -42.44 32.51 -5.20
C VAL A 82 -42.37 30.99 -5.05
N GLY A 83 -41.17 30.45 -5.22
CA GLY A 83 -40.81 29.09 -4.83
C GLY A 83 -39.87 29.18 -3.64
N ALA A 84 -40.33 28.72 -2.48
CA ALA A 84 -39.61 28.79 -1.22
C ALA A 84 -38.24 28.09 -1.30
N ILE A 85 -37.18 28.88 -1.45
CA ILE A 85 -35.84 28.55 -0.95
C ILE A 85 -35.43 29.64 0.03
N THR A 86 -36.30 29.85 1.01
CA THR A 86 -35.91 30.41 2.30
C THR A 86 -34.87 29.48 2.90
N GLY A 87 -33.69 30.01 3.21
CA GLY A 87 -32.56 29.30 3.82
C GLY A 87 -32.89 28.67 5.18
N GLY A 88 -33.63 27.56 5.16
CA GLY A 88 -34.18 26.90 6.34
C GLY A 88 -34.15 25.37 6.29
N ALA A 89 -33.56 24.73 5.27
CA ALA A 89 -33.55 23.27 5.15
C ALA A 89 -32.19 22.59 5.42
N LEU A 90 -31.13 23.33 5.77
CA LEU A 90 -29.81 22.76 6.08
C LEU A 90 -29.24 23.19 7.43
N GLY A 91 -30.05 23.84 8.27
CA GLY A 91 -29.68 24.17 9.66
C GLY A 91 -29.46 22.94 10.55
N GLY A 92 -29.97 21.76 10.16
CA GLY A 92 -29.81 20.51 10.90
C GLY A 92 -28.48 19.78 10.65
N ILE A 93 -27.81 20.00 9.50
CA ILE A 93 -26.53 19.34 9.20
C ILE A 93 -25.37 20.07 9.89
N ILE A 94 -25.52 21.36 10.16
CA ILE A 94 -24.41 22.22 10.61
C ILE A 94 -24.35 22.38 12.14
N GLY A 95 -25.46 22.18 12.88
CA GLY A 95 -25.49 22.38 14.34
C GLY A 95 -24.92 21.23 15.19
N GLY A 96 -24.96 19.99 14.70
CA GLY A 96 -24.51 18.81 15.47
C GLY A 96 -23.00 18.57 15.48
N LEU A 97 -22.26 19.17 14.54
CA LEU A 97 -20.82 18.91 14.32
C LEU A 97 -19.88 19.65 15.27
N LEU A 98 -20.38 20.54 16.13
CA LEU A 98 -19.58 21.25 17.14
C LEU A 98 -19.54 20.53 18.50
N ARG A 99 -20.30 19.45 18.70
CA ARG A 99 -20.31 18.68 19.95
C ARG A 99 -19.89 17.25 19.67
N GLY A 100 -18.71 16.88 20.16
CA GLY A 100 -18.09 15.59 19.93
C GLY A 100 -18.82 14.44 20.61
N ASP A 101 -19.89 13.96 19.98
CA ASP A 101 -20.48 12.65 20.26
C ASP A 101 -20.57 11.87 18.94
N SER A 102 -19.81 10.79 18.86
CA SER A 102 -19.64 9.93 17.68
C SER A 102 -20.85 9.05 17.36
N GLU A 103 -21.92 9.11 18.15
CA GLU A 103 -23.01 8.12 18.13
C GLU A 103 -24.27 8.57 17.37
N ALA A 104 -24.41 9.87 17.05
CA ALA A 104 -25.56 10.39 16.31
C ALA A 104 -25.35 10.45 14.77
N ILE A 105 -24.13 10.17 14.30
CA ILE A 105 -23.74 10.31 12.88
C ILE A 105 -24.31 9.16 12.02
N ALA A 106 -24.63 8.01 12.62
CA ALA A 106 -25.07 6.83 11.88
C ALA A 106 -26.50 6.96 11.33
N ASP A 107 -27.40 7.67 12.02
CA ASP A 107 -28.84 7.52 11.78
C ASP A 107 -29.44 8.58 10.83
N THR A 108 -28.71 9.64 10.51
CA THR A 108 -29.19 10.69 9.58
C THR A 108 -28.67 10.55 8.15
N ILE A 109 -27.65 9.72 7.93
CA ILE A 109 -27.17 9.34 6.58
C ILE A 109 -27.95 8.10 6.06
N ALA A 110 -28.59 7.34 6.95
CA ALA A 110 -29.37 6.15 6.63
C ALA A 110 -30.65 6.43 5.80
N GLY A 111 -31.10 7.68 5.68
CA GLY A 111 -32.34 8.05 4.98
C GLY A 111 -32.24 8.27 3.47
N ALA A 112 -31.05 8.28 2.87
CA ALA A 112 -30.87 8.47 1.42
C ALA A 112 -30.08 7.35 0.73
N VAL A 113 -29.63 6.33 1.47
CA VAL A 113 -28.77 5.26 0.95
C VAL A 113 -29.37 3.89 1.27
N ALA A 114 -30.60 3.66 0.83
CA ALA A 114 -31.17 2.32 0.73
C ALA A 114 -30.98 1.84 -0.71
N GLY A 115 -29.80 1.30 -1.03
CA GLY A 115 -29.49 0.76 -2.36
C GLY A 115 -28.03 0.34 -2.47
N GLY A 116 -27.75 -0.90 -2.10
CA GLY A 116 -26.40 -1.46 -2.07
C GLY A 116 -25.75 -1.62 -3.45
N ALA A 117 -24.41 -1.53 -3.45
CA ALA A 117 -23.42 -2.25 -4.25
C ALA A 117 -23.49 -2.28 -5.79
N LEU A 118 -24.53 -1.78 -6.47
CA LEU A 118 -24.66 -1.89 -7.94
C LEU A 118 -25.20 -0.63 -8.64
N GLY A 119 -25.07 0.56 -8.01
CA GLY A 119 -25.61 1.82 -8.56
C GLY A 119 -24.63 2.98 -8.71
N ALA A 120 -23.40 2.89 -8.19
CA ALA A 120 -22.50 4.05 -8.09
C ALA A 120 -21.88 4.48 -9.43
N TYR A 121 -21.67 3.55 -10.38
CA TYR A 121 -21.24 3.91 -11.73
C TYR A 121 -22.31 4.70 -12.52
N HIS A 122 -23.59 4.60 -12.13
CA HIS A 122 -24.72 5.33 -12.75
C HIS A 122 -25.09 6.63 -12.02
N GLY A 123 -24.42 7.00 -10.92
CA GLY A 123 -24.54 8.34 -10.33
C GLY A 123 -24.03 9.45 -11.27
N TYR A 124 -23.22 9.08 -12.26
CA TYR A 124 -22.74 9.95 -13.33
C TYR A 124 -23.86 10.38 -14.31
N GLU A 125 -24.93 9.58 -14.48
CA GLU A 125 -25.93 9.79 -15.56
C GLU A 125 -27.23 10.47 -15.11
N ARG A 126 -27.55 10.54 -13.81
CA ARG A 126 -28.86 11.08 -13.36
C ARG A 126 -28.88 12.56 -12.96
N SER A 127 -27.77 13.28 -13.15
CA SER A 127 -27.69 14.73 -12.89
C SER A 127 -26.83 15.46 -13.93
N VAL A 128 -26.88 15.02 -15.18
CA VAL A 128 -26.20 15.69 -16.31
C VAL A 128 -26.84 17.05 -16.64
N GLU A 129 -28.08 17.30 -16.22
CA GLU A 129 -28.80 18.56 -16.52
C GLU A 129 -28.42 19.75 -15.61
N GLU A 130 -27.73 19.56 -14.46
CA GLU A 130 -27.42 20.65 -13.51
C GLU A 130 -26.03 20.57 -12.83
N MET A 131 -25.05 19.85 -13.40
CA MET A 131 -23.69 19.87 -12.83
C MET A 131 -23.02 21.22 -13.07
N THR A 132 -22.53 21.87 -12.00
CA THR A 132 -21.73 23.08 -12.13
C THR A 132 -20.37 22.79 -12.76
N GLU A 133 -19.76 23.80 -13.39
CA GLU A 133 -18.43 23.66 -13.98
C GLU A 133 -17.37 23.24 -12.95
N PHE A 134 -17.51 23.68 -11.69
CA PHE A 134 -16.63 23.23 -10.61
C PHE A 134 -16.81 21.74 -10.30
N ALA A 135 -18.04 21.23 -10.22
CA ALA A 135 -18.30 19.83 -9.91
C ALA A 135 -17.72 18.89 -10.98
N GLN A 136 -17.80 19.27 -12.26
CA GLN A 136 -17.18 18.51 -13.36
C GLN A 136 -15.66 18.49 -13.25
N MET A 137 -15.04 19.65 -13.00
CA MET A 137 -13.59 19.77 -12.81
C MET A 137 -13.13 18.99 -11.57
N LEU A 138 -13.87 19.07 -10.47
CA LEU A 138 -13.60 18.31 -9.25
C LEU A 138 -13.61 16.81 -9.54
N ALA A 139 -14.61 16.30 -10.26
CA ALA A 139 -14.70 14.89 -10.63
C ALA A 139 -13.47 14.43 -11.44
N GLU A 140 -13.03 15.25 -12.39
CA GLU A 140 -11.84 14.97 -13.21
C GLU A 140 -10.58 14.89 -12.35
N VAL A 141 -10.35 15.88 -11.47
CA VAL A 141 -9.18 15.92 -10.59
C VAL A 141 -9.18 14.75 -9.61
N VAL A 142 -10.35 14.39 -9.07
CA VAL A 142 -10.51 13.25 -8.17
C VAL A 142 -10.12 11.95 -8.88
N ARG A 143 -10.61 11.74 -10.11
CA ARG A 143 -10.27 10.58 -10.93
C ARG A 143 -8.78 10.54 -11.27
N ASP A 144 -8.18 11.67 -11.65
CA ASP A 144 -6.74 11.74 -11.96
C ASP A 144 -5.89 11.44 -10.71
N THR A 145 -6.32 11.95 -9.55
CA THR A 145 -5.66 11.67 -8.26
C THR A 145 -5.80 10.21 -7.87
N GLU A 146 -6.98 9.62 -8.02
CA GLU A 146 -7.24 8.20 -7.78
C GLU A 146 -6.31 7.33 -8.65
N ASN A 147 -6.26 7.58 -9.95
CA ASN A 147 -5.41 6.85 -10.89
C ASN A 147 -3.93 6.95 -10.53
N TYR A 148 -3.46 8.14 -10.15
CA TYR A 148 -2.08 8.34 -9.72
C TYR A 148 -1.74 7.50 -8.48
N ILE A 149 -2.60 7.53 -7.45
CA ILE A 149 -2.37 6.76 -6.23
C ILE A 149 -2.44 5.26 -6.53
N ARG A 150 -3.41 4.78 -7.31
CA ARG A 150 -3.51 3.37 -7.70
C ARG A 150 -2.26 2.89 -8.44
N MET A 151 -1.81 3.63 -9.44
CA MET A 151 -0.59 3.32 -10.19
C MET A 151 0.63 3.19 -9.27
N LYS A 152 0.79 4.13 -8.32
CA LYS A 152 1.90 4.10 -7.37
C LYS A 152 1.82 2.89 -6.44
N VAL A 153 0.63 2.53 -5.96
CA VAL A 153 0.41 1.36 -5.10
C VAL A 153 0.71 0.06 -5.85
N GLU A 154 0.21 -0.07 -7.07
CA GLU A 154 0.46 -1.23 -7.94
C GLU A 154 1.95 -1.39 -8.26
N GLU A 155 2.65 -0.29 -8.55
CA GLU A 155 4.09 -0.29 -8.78
C GLU A 155 4.87 -0.76 -7.55
N GLN A 156 4.51 -0.26 -6.36
CA GLN A 156 5.14 -0.69 -5.11
C GLN A 156 4.91 -2.19 -4.84
N GLN A 157 3.70 -2.69 -5.07
CA GLN A 157 3.38 -4.11 -4.93
C GLN A 157 4.17 -4.97 -5.91
N ARG A 158 4.29 -4.52 -7.18
CA ARG A 158 5.10 -5.21 -8.18
C ARG A 158 6.57 -5.27 -7.77
N LEU A 159 7.15 -4.15 -7.34
CA LEU A 159 8.54 -4.09 -6.89
C LEU A 159 8.81 -4.99 -5.67
N GLU A 160 7.87 -5.06 -4.73
CA GLU A 160 8.00 -5.94 -3.57
C GLU A 160 7.90 -7.42 -3.97
N LEU A 161 7.00 -7.76 -4.88
CA LEU A 161 6.89 -9.11 -5.41
C LEU A 161 8.17 -9.53 -6.16
N GLU A 162 8.71 -8.66 -7.02
CA GLU A 162 9.97 -8.88 -7.72
C GLU A 162 11.14 -9.12 -6.74
N ARG A 163 11.21 -8.35 -5.65
CA ARG A 163 12.22 -8.54 -4.59
C ARG A 163 12.07 -9.88 -3.89
N LEU A 164 10.84 -10.30 -3.57
CA LEU A 164 10.58 -11.59 -2.94
C LEU A 164 10.94 -12.76 -3.88
N GLU A 165 10.63 -12.65 -5.16
CA GLU A 165 11.03 -13.63 -6.18
C GLU A 165 12.55 -13.70 -6.37
N GLN A 166 13.23 -12.55 -6.35
CA GLN A 166 14.68 -12.51 -6.40
C GLN A 166 15.29 -13.17 -5.15
N LEU A 167 14.80 -12.81 -3.96
CA LEU A 167 15.24 -13.41 -2.69
C LEU A 167 15.05 -14.93 -2.69
N LYS A 168 13.91 -15.40 -3.19
CA LYS A 168 13.61 -16.83 -3.31
C LYS A 168 14.61 -17.53 -4.22
N ARG A 169 14.88 -16.98 -5.41
CA ARG A 169 15.89 -17.50 -6.35
C ARG A 169 17.28 -17.55 -5.72
N GLU A 170 17.70 -16.48 -5.05
CA GLU A 170 19.00 -16.43 -4.38
C GLU A 170 19.12 -17.48 -3.26
N LEU A 171 18.03 -17.78 -2.54
CA LEU A 171 18.02 -18.83 -1.53
C LEU A 171 18.03 -20.23 -2.14
N GLU A 172 17.24 -20.47 -3.19
CA GLU A 172 17.20 -21.75 -3.93
C GLU A 172 18.58 -22.11 -4.51
N ASP A 173 19.29 -21.13 -5.08
CA ASP A 173 20.65 -21.32 -5.58
C ASP A 173 21.61 -21.78 -4.47
N VAL A 174 21.52 -21.16 -3.28
CA VAL A 174 22.37 -21.53 -2.13
C VAL A 174 21.96 -22.88 -1.55
N GLU A 175 20.66 -23.20 -1.51
CA GLU A 175 20.16 -24.52 -1.10
C GLU A 175 20.71 -25.64 -2.00
N TRP A 176 20.71 -25.41 -3.31
CA TRP A 176 21.27 -26.36 -4.27
C TRP A 176 22.79 -26.54 -4.08
N GLU A 177 23.55 -25.44 -3.96
CA GLU A 177 24.99 -25.51 -3.67
C GLU A 177 25.27 -26.27 -2.37
N LEU A 178 24.48 -26.01 -1.33
CA LEU A 178 24.61 -26.64 -0.02
C LEU A 178 24.32 -28.14 -0.07
N SER A 179 23.30 -28.55 -0.82
CA SER A 179 22.98 -29.97 -1.03
C SER A 179 24.16 -30.71 -1.67
N ASN A 180 24.81 -30.11 -2.67
CA ASN A 180 26.00 -30.69 -3.30
C ASN A 180 27.18 -30.78 -2.32
N ILE A 181 27.40 -29.76 -1.49
CA ILE A 181 28.46 -29.79 -0.47
C ILE A 181 28.20 -30.91 0.55
N GLU A 182 26.96 -31.11 0.96
CA GLU A 182 26.59 -32.16 1.92
C GLU A 182 26.74 -33.56 1.33
N ALA A 183 26.42 -33.76 0.06
CA ALA A 183 26.67 -35.01 -0.65
C ALA A 183 28.17 -35.33 -0.72
N ASP A 184 28.99 -34.35 -1.11
CA ASP A 184 30.45 -34.51 -1.17
C ASP A 184 31.08 -34.73 0.22
N LEU A 185 30.55 -34.04 1.24
CA LEU A 185 30.95 -34.24 2.64
C LEU A 185 30.67 -35.66 3.12
N LEU A 186 29.49 -36.20 2.78
CA LEU A 186 29.14 -37.58 3.12
C LEU A 186 30.11 -38.56 2.45
N ALA A 187 30.32 -38.44 1.14
CA ALA A 187 31.26 -39.29 0.40
C ALA A 187 32.68 -39.23 1.00
N LEU A 188 33.17 -38.03 1.33
CA LEU A 188 34.51 -37.88 1.89
C LEU A 188 34.65 -38.43 3.31
N LYS A 189 33.57 -38.41 4.11
CA LYS A 189 33.56 -39.06 5.42
C LYS A 189 33.70 -40.57 5.30
N GLU A 190 32.94 -41.20 4.41
CA GLU A 190 33.02 -42.65 4.16
C GLU A 190 34.45 -43.05 3.74
N GLU A 191 35.04 -42.33 2.78
CA GLU A 191 36.42 -42.57 2.35
C GLU A 191 37.44 -42.39 3.50
N THR A 192 37.21 -41.37 4.34
CA THR A 192 38.05 -41.11 5.53
C THR A 192 37.95 -42.26 6.54
N GLU A 193 36.80 -42.90 6.69
CA GLU A 193 36.61 -44.04 7.58
C GLU A 193 37.27 -45.31 7.02
N ILE A 194 37.20 -45.52 5.70
CA ILE A 194 37.91 -46.61 5.03
C ILE A 194 39.42 -46.49 5.27
N LEU A 195 40.04 -45.34 4.96
CA LEU A 195 41.48 -45.15 5.17
C LEU A 195 41.89 -45.25 6.64
N ALA A 196 41.02 -44.81 7.56
CA ALA A 196 41.26 -45.00 9.00
C ALA A 196 41.30 -46.49 9.38
N SER A 197 40.42 -47.30 8.79
CA SER A 197 40.37 -48.75 9.02
C SER A 197 41.59 -49.47 8.44
N GLU A 198 42.19 -48.90 7.39
CA GLU A 198 43.47 -49.34 6.79
C GLU A 198 44.70 -48.86 7.58
N GLY A 199 44.50 -48.12 8.68
CA GLY A 199 45.59 -47.67 9.56
C GLY A 199 46.28 -46.37 9.14
N LYS A 200 45.73 -45.62 8.18
CA LYS A 200 46.24 -44.29 7.80
C LYS A 200 45.88 -43.24 8.87
N ASP A 201 46.76 -42.26 9.08
CA ASP A 201 46.44 -41.11 9.95
C ASP A 201 45.53 -40.10 9.23
N VAL A 202 44.25 -40.15 9.57
CA VAL A 202 43.22 -39.26 9.02
C VAL A 202 42.82 -38.11 9.95
N SER A 203 43.56 -37.87 11.04
CA SER A 203 43.19 -36.92 12.09
C SER A 203 43.01 -35.48 11.57
N ALA A 204 43.88 -35.06 10.65
CA ALA A 204 43.83 -33.75 10.01
C ALA A 204 42.62 -33.57 9.08
N VAL A 205 42.19 -34.64 8.40
CA VAL A 205 41.00 -34.64 7.53
C VAL A 205 39.74 -34.58 8.40
N LYS A 206 39.62 -35.45 9.42
CA LYS A 206 38.47 -35.46 10.35
C LYS A 206 38.21 -34.11 11.01
N LYS A 207 39.26 -33.37 11.40
CA LYS A 207 39.13 -32.01 11.95
C LYS A 207 38.48 -31.03 10.95
N ARG A 208 38.86 -31.10 9.68
CA ARG A 208 38.31 -30.24 8.62
C ARG A 208 36.86 -30.60 8.31
N LEU A 209 36.54 -31.89 8.21
CA LEU A 209 35.17 -32.36 7.97
C LEU A 209 34.19 -31.84 9.04
N LYS A 210 34.59 -31.83 10.33
CA LYS A 210 33.80 -31.23 11.41
C LYS A 210 33.54 -29.72 11.22
N VAL A 211 34.51 -29.00 10.68
CA VAL A 211 34.33 -27.57 10.37
C VAL A 211 33.35 -27.39 9.21
N VAL A 212 33.43 -28.24 8.18
CA VAL A 212 32.47 -28.24 7.05
C VAL A 212 31.05 -28.49 7.56
N GLU A 213 30.83 -29.50 8.41
CA GLU A 213 29.50 -29.78 9.01
C GLU A 213 28.92 -28.56 9.73
N LYS A 214 29.74 -27.89 10.54
CA LYS A 214 29.31 -26.69 11.26
C LYS A 214 28.93 -25.57 10.29
N LEU A 215 29.73 -25.34 9.25
CA LEU A 215 29.45 -24.33 8.24
C LEU A 215 28.18 -24.64 7.44
N CYS A 216 27.93 -25.91 7.11
CA CYS A 216 26.68 -26.33 6.47
C CYS A 216 25.48 -26.07 7.39
N SER A 217 25.58 -26.39 8.68
CA SER A 217 24.53 -26.09 9.67
C SER A 217 24.27 -24.59 9.80
N ASP A 218 25.33 -23.77 9.87
CA ASP A 218 25.21 -22.32 9.93
C ASP A 218 24.60 -21.75 8.64
N ALA A 219 24.93 -22.31 7.47
CA ALA A 219 24.29 -21.95 6.20
C ALA A 219 22.79 -22.23 6.21
N LYS A 220 22.34 -23.40 6.69
CA LYS A 220 20.91 -23.74 6.84
C LYS A 220 20.17 -22.75 7.74
N LYS A 221 20.80 -22.31 8.84
CA LYS A 221 20.22 -21.28 9.72
C LYS A 221 20.08 -19.93 9.03
N ALA A 222 21.07 -19.54 8.23
CA ALA A 222 21.02 -18.30 7.44
C ALA A 222 19.92 -18.35 6.37
N ILE A 223 19.72 -19.50 5.71
CA ILE A 223 18.61 -19.73 4.77
C ILE A 223 17.26 -19.59 5.49
N ALA A 224 17.08 -20.26 6.63
CA ALA A 224 15.86 -20.17 7.44
C ALA A 224 15.57 -18.73 7.91
N SER A 225 16.63 -17.93 8.10
CA SER A 225 16.54 -16.52 8.48
C SER A 225 16.41 -15.57 7.27
N LYS A 226 16.24 -16.11 6.05
CA LYS A 226 16.15 -15.36 4.78
C LYS A 226 17.35 -14.44 4.52
N ASN A 227 18.56 -14.88 4.89
CA ASN A 227 19.81 -14.15 4.67
C ASN A 227 20.68 -14.84 3.61
N PRO A 228 20.43 -14.60 2.30
CA PRO A 228 21.15 -15.27 1.21
C PRO A 228 22.64 -14.94 1.20
N LYS A 229 23.02 -13.72 1.60
CA LYS A 229 24.43 -13.30 1.64
C LYS A 229 25.23 -14.11 2.65
N GLU A 230 24.71 -14.25 3.87
CA GLU A 230 25.36 -15.05 4.89
C GLU A 230 25.35 -16.53 4.53
N ALA A 231 24.21 -17.05 4.05
CA ALA A 231 24.10 -18.44 3.62
C ALA A 231 25.14 -18.79 2.55
N LYS A 232 25.26 -17.95 1.51
CA LYS A 232 26.25 -18.11 0.43
C LYS A 232 27.68 -18.07 0.96
N ALA A 233 28.01 -17.11 1.84
CA ALA A 233 29.34 -17.02 2.42
C ALA A 233 29.73 -18.28 3.21
N LYS A 234 28.77 -18.84 3.98
CA LYS A 234 28.97 -20.08 4.73
C LYS A 234 29.13 -21.29 3.81
N ALA A 235 28.29 -21.42 2.78
CA ALA A 235 28.39 -22.47 1.78
C ALA A 235 29.74 -22.44 1.04
N MET A 236 30.17 -21.27 0.56
CA MET A 236 31.48 -21.10 -0.09
C MET A 236 32.65 -21.46 0.83
N ALA A 237 32.58 -21.09 2.12
CA ALA A 237 33.59 -21.47 3.09
C ALA A 237 33.61 -22.99 3.34
N ALA A 238 32.44 -23.62 3.43
CA ALA A 238 32.29 -25.07 3.57
C ALA A 238 32.92 -25.80 2.39
N ARG A 239 32.57 -25.40 1.16
CA ARG A 239 33.14 -25.93 -0.09
C ARG A 239 34.67 -25.86 -0.09
N LYS A 240 35.24 -24.69 0.20
CA LYS A 240 36.71 -24.50 0.20
C LYS A 240 37.43 -25.36 1.22
N ILE A 241 36.85 -25.57 2.40
CA ILE A 241 37.45 -26.43 3.43
C ILE A 241 37.31 -27.90 3.06
N LEU A 242 36.17 -28.28 2.45
CA LEU A 242 35.93 -29.63 1.96
C LEU A 242 36.92 -30.02 0.86
N ASP A 243 37.14 -29.14 -0.12
CA ASP A 243 38.13 -29.36 -1.18
C ASP A 243 39.54 -29.57 -0.60
N ARG A 244 39.94 -28.75 0.38
CA ARG A 244 41.22 -28.93 1.08
C ARG A 244 41.29 -30.23 1.88
N ALA A 245 40.17 -30.67 2.45
CA ALA A 245 40.11 -31.94 3.17
C ALA A 245 40.32 -33.11 2.19
N ARG A 246 39.72 -33.02 1.01
CA ARG A 246 39.87 -33.99 -0.09
C ARG A 246 41.29 -34.06 -0.60
N ASP A 247 41.93 -32.91 -0.84
CA ASP A 247 43.31 -32.84 -1.32
C ASP A 247 44.29 -33.50 -0.33
N ILE A 248 44.08 -33.30 0.98
CA ILE A 248 44.88 -33.94 2.03
C ILE A 248 44.62 -35.45 2.07
N LEU A 249 43.36 -35.87 1.97
CA LEU A 249 42.98 -37.28 2.02
C LEU A 249 43.65 -38.07 0.87
N TRP A 250 43.70 -37.49 -0.33
CA TRP A 250 44.35 -38.09 -1.50
C TRP A 250 45.89 -38.11 -1.46
N GLN A 251 46.50 -37.53 -0.43
CA GLN A 251 47.94 -37.58 -0.20
C GLN A 251 48.36 -38.62 0.85
N LEU A 252 47.40 -39.28 1.50
CA LEU A 252 47.64 -40.32 2.52
C LEU A 252 47.96 -41.68 1.91
#